data_AF-A0AAW2JSG5-F1
#
_entry.id   AF-A0AAW2JSG5-F1
#
_cell.length_a   1.000
_cell.length_b   1.000
_cell.length_c   1.000
_cell.angle_alpha   90.00
_cell.angle_beta   90.00
_cell.angle_gamma   90.00
#
_symmetry.space_group_name_H-M   'P 1'
#
loop_
_entity.id
_entity.type
_entity.pdbx_description
1 polymer ?
#
loop_
_entity_poly.entity_id
_entity_poly.type
_entity_poly.pdbx_seq_one_letter_code
_entity_poly.pdbx_strand_id
1 'polypeptide(L)'
;MDHMVRNEANLLSKIATNDGHGENSAYFDGWKAYDADPYHPTKNPNGVIQMGLAENQLAFDLVQEWVRNNPKASICTAEGVDDFKDIAIYQDYHGLPEFRHAVARFMGRVRGNRVRFDPDRIVMSGGATGAQETLAFCLADPGDAFLVPTPYYPGNDRDLTWRTGVRLLPVVCESSNDFKITRHALESAYDKAQEANIKVKGLLLNNPSNPLGTVLDREALADSLAFTNDKSIHLICDEIYSATVFSQPDFISIAEIAQENVNCRRDMIHIVYSLSKDLGFPGFE
;
A
#
# COMPACT_ATOMS: atom_id res chain seq x y z
N MET A 1 -41.96 42.65 -2.79
CA MET A 1 -42.25 41.21 -2.90
C MET A 1 -40.93 40.54 -3.21
N ASP A 2 -40.17 40.23 -2.17
CA ASP A 2 -38.88 39.56 -2.28
C ASP A 2 -39.11 38.08 -2.53
N HIS A 3 -38.75 37.63 -3.72
CA HIS A 3 -38.63 36.21 -4.02
C HIS A 3 -37.40 35.67 -3.30
N MET A 4 -37.62 35.00 -2.17
CA MET A 4 -36.66 34.06 -1.59
C MET A 4 -36.42 32.94 -2.62
N VAL A 5 -35.31 33.06 -3.35
CA VAL A 5 -34.70 31.95 -4.07
C VAL A 5 -34.24 30.95 -3.00
N ARG A 6 -34.99 29.86 -2.85
CA ARG A 6 -34.53 28.72 -2.06
C ARG A 6 -33.29 28.17 -2.76
N ASN A 7 -32.13 28.33 -2.13
CA ASN A 7 -30.93 27.58 -2.46
C ASN A 7 -31.29 26.10 -2.41
N GLU A 8 -31.24 25.42 -3.56
CA GLU A 8 -31.34 23.95 -3.59
C GLU A 8 -30.18 23.41 -2.74
N ALA A 9 -30.52 22.83 -1.59
CA ALA A 9 -29.55 22.25 -0.70
C ALA A 9 -28.81 21.12 -1.42
N ASN A 10 -27.48 21.19 -1.46
CA ASN A 10 -26.62 20.13 -1.97
C ASN A 10 -27.00 18.80 -1.27
N LEU A 11 -27.71 17.92 -1.99
CA LEU A 11 -28.21 16.64 -1.46
C LEU A 11 -27.08 15.62 -1.23
N LEU A 12 -25.96 15.82 -1.92
CA LEU A 12 -24.79 14.95 -1.85
C LEU A 12 -23.88 15.33 -0.68
N SER A 13 -23.16 14.34 -0.13
CA SER A 13 -22.19 14.57 0.94
C SER A 13 -20.99 15.37 0.44
N LYS A 14 -20.27 16.02 1.36
CA LYS A 14 -19.02 16.74 1.03
C LYS A 14 -17.97 15.83 0.37
N ILE A 15 -17.94 14.55 0.75
CA ILE A 15 -17.04 13.55 0.16
C ILE A 15 -17.43 13.27 -1.29
N ALA A 16 -18.74 13.18 -1.58
CA ALA A 16 -19.24 12.89 -2.92
C ALA A 16 -19.11 14.07 -3.89
N THR A 17 -19.13 15.32 -3.40
CA THR A 17 -19.06 16.52 -4.24
C THR A 17 -17.68 17.17 -4.31
N ASN A 18 -16.68 16.63 -3.62
CA ASN A 18 -15.33 17.20 -3.67
C ASN A 18 -14.49 16.57 -4.79
N ASP A 19 -13.50 17.30 -5.28
CA ASP A 19 -12.56 16.82 -6.30
C ASP A 19 -11.43 15.96 -5.69
N GLY A 20 -11.70 15.27 -4.57
CA GLY A 20 -10.70 14.50 -3.82
C GLY A 20 -10.13 13.29 -4.59
N HIS A 21 -10.75 12.90 -5.71
CA HIS A 21 -10.30 11.81 -6.56
C HIS A 21 -9.10 12.18 -7.46
N GLY A 22 -8.85 13.48 -7.70
CA GLY A 22 -7.60 13.98 -8.32
C GLY A 22 -7.44 13.82 -9.84
N GLU A 23 -8.38 13.17 -10.56
CA GLU A 23 -8.30 12.92 -12.02
C GLU A 23 -8.26 14.19 -12.89
N ASN A 24 -8.71 15.31 -12.31
CA ASN A 24 -8.66 16.63 -12.95
C ASN A 24 -7.28 17.31 -12.85
N SER A 25 -6.28 16.68 -12.20
CA SER A 25 -4.94 17.24 -12.09
C SER A 25 -4.11 17.05 -13.36
N ALA A 26 -3.13 17.95 -13.56
CA ALA A 26 -2.18 17.90 -14.68
C ALA A 26 -1.34 16.60 -14.70
N TYR A 27 -1.26 15.87 -13.58
CA TYR A 27 -0.56 14.58 -13.52
C TYR A 27 -1.24 13.49 -14.38
N PHE A 28 -2.51 13.65 -14.75
CA PHE A 28 -3.23 12.72 -15.62
C PHE A 28 -3.08 13.02 -17.11
N ASP A 29 -2.41 14.10 -17.51
CA ASP A 29 -2.28 14.48 -18.92
C ASP A 29 -1.52 13.40 -19.74
N GLY A 30 -0.48 12.80 -19.15
CA GLY A 30 0.23 11.68 -19.76
C GLY A 30 -0.64 10.43 -19.93
N TRP A 31 -1.51 10.14 -18.96
CA TRP A 31 -2.46 9.04 -19.04
C TRP A 31 -3.51 9.26 -20.14
N LYS A 32 -4.09 10.47 -20.18
CA LYS A 32 -5.04 10.87 -21.23
C LYS A 32 -4.41 10.82 -22.63
N ALA A 33 -3.14 11.20 -22.76
CA ALA A 33 -2.41 11.09 -24.02
C ALA A 33 -2.23 9.63 -24.46
N TYR A 34 -1.91 8.73 -23.53
CA TYR A 34 -1.85 7.30 -23.81
C TYR A 34 -3.20 6.73 -24.26
N ASP A 35 -4.28 7.02 -23.53
CA ASP A 35 -5.63 6.53 -23.87
C ASP A 35 -6.11 7.03 -25.24
N ALA A 36 -5.73 8.26 -25.61
CA ALA A 36 -6.10 8.85 -26.89
C ALA A 36 -5.31 8.29 -28.09
N ASP A 37 -4.05 7.90 -27.90
CA ASP A 37 -3.16 7.43 -28.97
C ASP A 37 -2.26 6.27 -28.51
N PRO A 38 -2.83 5.10 -28.18
CA PRO A 38 -2.05 4.01 -27.58
C PRO A 38 -1.14 3.35 -28.62
N TYR A 39 0.12 3.16 -28.26
CA TYR A 39 1.08 2.39 -29.06
C TYR A 39 0.57 0.97 -29.33
N HIS A 40 0.75 0.50 -30.56
CA HIS A 40 0.60 -0.90 -30.91
C HIS A 40 1.61 -1.27 -32.00
N PRO A 41 2.36 -2.38 -31.88
CA PRO A 41 3.51 -2.69 -32.74
C PRO A 41 3.18 -2.71 -34.24
N THR A 42 1.97 -3.16 -34.61
CA THR A 42 1.50 -3.18 -36.01
C THR A 42 0.39 -2.17 -36.33
N LYS A 43 -0.58 -1.95 -35.44
CA LYS A 43 -1.74 -1.09 -35.69
C LYS A 43 -1.45 0.41 -35.49
N ASN A 44 -0.55 0.75 -34.56
CA ASN A 44 -0.23 2.13 -34.24
C ASN A 44 1.23 2.26 -33.73
N PRO A 45 2.23 2.05 -34.61
CA PRO A 45 3.63 2.00 -34.20
C PRO A 45 4.19 3.36 -33.72
N ASN A 46 3.46 4.47 -33.97
CA ASN A 46 3.84 5.81 -33.55
C ASN A 46 3.08 6.30 -32.31
N GLY A 47 2.19 5.48 -31.76
CA GLY A 47 1.42 5.84 -30.57
C GLY A 47 2.29 5.93 -29.31
N VAL A 48 1.69 6.44 -28.24
CA VAL A 48 2.27 6.59 -26.92
C VAL A 48 2.49 5.23 -26.26
N ILE A 49 3.71 4.95 -25.81
CA ILE A 49 4.05 3.75 -25.05
C ILE A 49 3.76 3.98 -23.57
N GLN A 50 3.01 3.09 -22.94
CA GLN A 50 2.73 3.16 -21.51
C GLN A 50 3.98 2.77 -20.69
N MET A 51 4.48 3.72 -19.91
CA MET A 51 5.60 3.54 -18.98
C MET A 51 5.32 4.11 -17.58
N GLY A 52 4.11 4.64 -17.34
CA GLY A 52 3.72 5.23 -16.06
C GLY A 52 3.02 4.28 -15.10
N LEU A 53 2.74 3.04 -15.53
CA LEU A 53 1.94 2.07 -14.78
C LEU A 53 2.83 0.97 -14.20
N ALA A 54 2.85 0.86 -12.87
CA ALA A 54 3.62 -0.16 -12.17
C ALA A 54 2.88 -1.50 -12.15
N GLU A 55 3.03 -2.26 -13.24
CA GLU A 55 2.47 -3.60 -13.42
C GLU A 55 3.57 -4.63 -13.69
N ASN A 56 3.40 -5.82 -13.13
CA ASN A 56 4.27 -6.96 -13.41
C ASN A 56 3.54 -7.95 -14.31
N GLN A 57 4.03 -8.10 -15.54
CA GLN A 57 3.53 -9.09 -16.51
C GLN A 57 4.56 -10.18 -16.82
N LEU A 58 5.72 -10.16 -16.13
CA LEU A 58 6.91 -10.95 -16.49
C LEU A 58 6.82 -12.42 -16.08
N ALA A 59 5.89 -12.79 -15.18
CA ALA A 59 5.78 -14.13 -14.61
C ALA A 59 4.45 -14.83 -14.91
N PHE A 60 3.64 -14.29 -15.84
CA PHE A 60 2.33 -14.87 -16.16
C PHE A 60 2.42 -16.24 -16.81
N ASP A 61 3.47 -16.54 -17.56
CA ASP A 61 3.73 -17.86 -18.12
C ASP A 61 3.85 -18.93 -17.03
N LEU A 62 4.58 -18.63 -15.94
CA LEU A 62 4.75 -19.52 -14.79
C LEU A 62 3.41 -19.81 -14.09
N VAL A 63 2.60 -18.77 -13.89
CA VAL A 63 1.27 -18.89 -13.26
C VAL A 63 0.33 -19.67 -14.16
N GLN A 64 0.31 -19.38 -15.46
CA GLN A 64 -0.54 -20.08 -16.43
C GLN A 64 -0.16 -21.56 -16.53
N GLU A 65 1.14 -21.89 -16.54
CA GLU A 65 1.61 -23.28 -16.49
C GLU A 65 1.14 -23.96 -15.21
N TRP A 66 1.28 -23.30 -14.05
CA TRP A 66 0.80 -23.85 -12.78
C TRP A 66 -0.71 -24.10 -12.81
N VAL A 67 -1.52 -23.15 -13.28
CA VAL A 67 -2.99 -23.32 -13.36
C VAL A 67 -3.37 -24.48 -14.28
N ARG A 68 -2.72 -24.63 -15.45
CA ARG A 68 -2.96 -25.77 -16.36
C ARG A 68 -2.64 -27.11 -15.70
N ASN A 69 -1.58 -27.16 -14.90
CA ASN A 69 -1.14 -28.38 -14.23
C ASN A 69 -1.89 -28.67 -12.91
N ASN A 70 -2.71 -27.73 -12.42
CA ASN A 70 -3.44 -27.84 -11.15
C ASN A 70 -4.93 -27.49 -11.33
N PRO A 71 -5.69 -28.23 -12.15
CA PRO A 71 -7.08 -27.88 -12.47
C PRO A 71 -7.99 -27.83 -11.24
N LYS A 72 -7.71 -28.64 -10.19
CA LYS A 72 -8.43 -28.63 -8.92
C LYS A 72 -8.36 -27.31 -8.15
N ALA A 73 -7.39 -26.43 -8.46
CA ALA A 73 -7.21 -25.17 -7.75
C ALA A 73 -8.26 -24.10 -8.12
N SER A 74 -9.09 -24.32 -9.14
CA SER A 74 -10.13 -23.39 -9.56
C SER A 74 -11.49 -24.08 -9.58
N ILE A 75 -12.48 -23.44 -8.96
CA ILE A 75 -13.89 -23.89 -8.98
C ILE A 75 -14.53 -23.82 -10.36
N CYS A 76 -13.87 -23.17 -11.32
CA CYS A 76 -14.32 -23.04 -12.71
C CYS A 76 -13.86 -24.21 -13.60
N THR A 77 -13.24 -25.25 -13.03
CA THR A 77 -12.86 -26.47 -13.75
C THR A 77 -13.77 -27.64 -13.38
N ALA A 78 -13.76 -28.69 -14.19
CA ALA A 78 -14.53 -29.91 -13.89
C ALA A 78 -14.02 -30.60 -12.62
N GLU A 79 -12.73 -30.46 -12.29
CA GLU A 79 -12.07 -31.09 -11.16
C GLU A 79 -12.20 -30.30 -9.85
N GLY A 80 -12.48 -28.99 -9.91
CA GLY A 80 -12.63 -28.12 -8.74
C GLY A 80 -14.08 -27.71 -8.41
N VAL A 81 -15.04 -28.03 -9.28
CA VAL A 81 -16.45 -27.59 -9.12
C VAL A 81 -17.12 -28.12 -7.85
N ASP A 82 -16.64 -29.24 -7.30
CA ASP A 82 -17.21 -29.84 -6.09
C ASP A 82 -17.10 -28.91 -4.86
N ASP A 83 -16.08 -28.04 -4.82
CA ASP A 83 -15.87 -27.06 -3.75
C ASP A 83 -16.71 -25.77 -3.94
N PHE A 84 -17.41 -25.63 -5.08
CA PHE A 84 -18.15 -24.40 -5.43
C PHE A 84 -19.15 -24.00 -4.34
N LYS A 85 -19.92 -24.96 -3.82
CA LYS A 85 -20.96 -24.67 -2.84
C LYS A 85 -20.37 -24.08 -1.56
N ASP A 86 -19.26 -24.64 -1.10
CA ASP A 86 -18.62 -24.24 0.15
C ASP A 86 -17.95 -22.88 0.00
N ILE A 87 -17.32 -22.61 -1.15
CA ILE A 87 -16.72 -21.31 -1.46
C ILE A 87 -17.78 -20.23 -1.68
N ALA A 88 -18.87 -20.53 -2.40
CA ALA A 88 -19.88 -19.54 -2.75
C ALA A 88 -20.67 -19.01 -1.55
N ILE A 89 -20.84 -19.80 -0.49
CA ILE A 89 -21.55 -19.38 0.73
C ILE A 89 -20.60 -18.81 1.80
N TYR A 90 -19.29 -18.90 1.58
CA TYR A 90 -18.28 -18.43 2.52
C TYR A 90 -18.38 -16.92 2.69
N GLN A 91 -18.53 -16.47 3.94
CA GLN A 91 -18.76 -15.06 4.28
C GLN A 91 -18.08 -14.64 5.58
N ASP A 92 -17.24 -15.50 6.16
CA ASP A 92 -16.52 -15.18 7.39
C ASP A 92 -15.39 -14.19 7.08
N TYR A 93 -15.42 -13.04 7.77
CA TYR A 93 -14.51 -11.92 7.56
C TYR A 93 -13.05 -12.23 7.92
N HIS A 94 -12.77 -13.32 8.66
CA HIS A 94 -11.39 -13.77 8.86
C HIS A 94 -10.77 -14.25 7.54
N GLY A 95 -11.56 -14.59 6.52
CA GLY A 95 -11.05 -15.19 5.29
C GLY A 95 -10.65 -16.66 5.46
N LEU A 96 -10.65 -17.39 4.34
CA LEU A 96 -10.44 -18.84 4.32
C LEU A 96 -9.17 -19.22 5.11
N PRO A 97 -9.25 -20.13 6.10
CA PRO A 97 -8.09 -20.50 6.91
C PRO A 97 -6.89 -20.93 6.06
N GLU A 98 -7.11 -21.74 5.03
CA GLU A 98 -6.10 -22.24 4.11
C GLU A 98 -5.40 -21.10 3.37
N PHE A 99 -6.17 -20.08 2.99
CA PHE A 99 -5.65 -18.90 2.31
C PHE A 99 -4.80 -18.04 3.24
N ARG A 100 -5.27 -17.74 4.46
CA ARG A 100 -4.47 -17.01 5.46
C ARG A 100 -3.16 -17.73 5.76
N HIS A 101 -3.19 -19.05 5.93
CA HIS A 101 -1.99 -19.86 6.12
C HIS A 101 -1.06 -19.81 4.90
N ALA A 102 -1.60 -19.81 3.69
CA ALA A 102 -0.81 -19.68 2.47
C ALA A 102 -0.13 -18.30 2.38
N VAL A 103 -0.86 -17.21 2.66
CA VAL A 103 -0.31 -15.84 2.71
C VAL A 103 0.78 -15.72 3.77
N ALA A 104 0.55 -16.21 5.00
CA ALA A 104 1.55 -16.19 6.07
C ALA A 104 2.86 -16.89 5.65
N ARG A 105 2.73 -18.08 5.06
CA ARG A 105 3.89 -18.84 4.54
C ARG A 105 4.57 -18.13 3.38
N PHE A 106 3.80 -17.53 2.47
CA PHE A 106 4.34 -16.80 1.34
C PHE A 106 5.12 -15.57 1.81
N MET A 107 4.55 -14.74 2.69
CA MET A 107 5.23 -13.60 3.30
C MET A 107 6.52 -14.01 4.03
N GLY A 108 6.49 -15.15 4.74
CA GLY A 108 7.69 -15.74 5.35
C GLY A 108 8.76 -16.11 4.30
N ARG A 109 8.37 -16.79 3.21
CA ARG A 109 9.28 -17.19 2.12
C ARG A 109 9.91 -15.99 1.40
N VAL A 110 9.12 -14.96 1.12
CA VAL A 110 9.61 -13.70 0.51
C VAL A 110 10.71 -13.06 1.37
N ARG A 111 10.63 -13.22 2.69
CA ARG A 111 11.65 -12.75 3.67
C ARG A 111 12.70 -13.82 4.01
N GLY A 112 12.92 -14.80 3.13
CA GLY A 112 13.90 -15.87 3.32
C GLY A 112 13.64 -16.77 4.55
N ASN A 113 12.41 -16.81 5.04
CA ASN A 113 11.99 -17.45 6.30
C ASN A 113 12.74 -16.96 7.55
N ARG A 114 13.31 -15.74 7.51
CA ARG A 114 13.98 -15.10 8.67
C ARG A 114 12.98 -14.67 9.75
N VAL A 115 11.72 -14.51 9.37
CA VAL A 115 10.58 -14.21 10.23
C VAL A 115 9.38 -15.11 9.90
N ARG A 116 8.47 -15.25 10.87
CA ARG A 116 7.21 -16.00 10.72
C ARG A 116 6.03 -15.09 11.02
N PHE A 117 4.96 -15.25 10.25
CA PHE A 117 3.70 -14.55 10.46
C PHE A 117 2.66 -15.50 11.02
N ASP A 118 1.95 -15.04 12.05
CA ASP A 118 0.80 -15.75 12.60
C ASP A 118 -0.39 -15.58 11.65
N PRO A 119 -0.95 -16.66 11.07
CA PRO A 119 -2.09 -16.56 10.16
C PRO A 119 -3.35 -16.01 10.83
N ASP A 120 -3.47 -16.06 12.15
CA ASP A 120 -4.62 -15.45 12.86
C ASP A 120 -4.48 -13.93 13.00
N ARG A 121 -3.31 -13.37 12.64
CA ARG A 121 -3.08 -11.92 12.55
C ARG A 121 -3.14 -11.38 11.12
N ILE A 122 -3.46 -12.23 10.14
CA ILE A 122 -3.66 -11.82 8.74
C ILE A 122 -5.12 -11.45 8.55
N VAL A 123 -5.35 -10.20 8.15
CA VAL A 123 -6.67 -9.67 7.84
C VAL A 123 -6.69 -9.31 6.35
N MET A 124 -7.76 -9.72 5.67
CA MET A 124 -7.95 -9.43 4.25
C MET A 124 -8.60 -8.06 4.04
N SER A 125 -8.33 -7.45 2.90
CA SER A 125 -8.88 -6.16 2.48
C SER A 125 -9.06 -6.14 0.96
N GLY A 126 -9.76 -5.12 0.45
CA GLY A 126 -9.82 -4.81 -0.98
C GLY A 126 -8.48 -4.26 -1.48
N GLY A 127 -7.47 -5.13 -1.51
CA GLY A 127 -6.13 -4.79 -1.91
C GLY A 127 -5.33 -3.97 -0.90
N ALA A 128 -4.16 -3.52 -1.32
CA ALA A 128 -3.33 -2.59 -0.53
C ALA A 128 -4.04 -1.25 -0.31
N THR A 129 -4.80 -0.76 -1.30
CA THR A 129 -5.63 0.45 -1.18
C THR A 129 -6.62 0.32 -0.02
N GLY A 130 -7.39 -0.77 0.04
CA GLY A 130 -8.31 -1.01 1.16
C GLY A 130 -7.60 -1.25 2.50
N ALA A 131 -6.43 -1.89 2.49
CA ALA A 131 -5.64 -2.14 3.71
C ALA A 131 -5.15 -0.83 4.33
N GLN A 132 -4.56 0.05 3.52
CA GLN A 132 -4.03 1.34 3.97
C GLN A 132 -5.14 2.21 4.55
N GLU A 133 -6.26 2.34 3.86
CA GLU A 133 -7.40 3.12 4.36
C GLU A 133 -7.97 2.53 5.66
N THR A 134 -8.13 1.20 5.73
CA THR A 134 -8.62 0.53 6.94
C THR A 134 -7.67 0.77 8.12
N LEU A 135 -6.36 0.73 7.91
CA LEU A 135 -5.38 1.08 8.94
C LEU A 135 -5.50 2.55 9.36
N ALA A 136 -5.72 3.47 8.43
CA ALA A 136 -5.96 4.87 8.78
C ALA A 136 -7.20 5.03 9.66
N PHE A 137 -8.31 4.36 9.35
CA PHE A 137 -9.50 4.34 10.22
C PHE A 137 -9.24 3.74 11.60
N CYS A 138 -8.40 2.70 11.69
CA CYS A 138 -8.09 2.05 12.97
C CYS A 138 -7.16 2.88 13.87
N LEU A 139 -6.30 3.71 13.29
CA LEU A 139 -5.16 4.29 13.99
C LEU A 139 -5.23 5.81 14.20
N ALA A 140 -6.11 6.51 13.49
CA ALA A 140 -6.19 7.97 13.50
C ALA A 140 -7.63 8.48 13.39
N ASP A 141 -7.92 9.57 14.12
CA ASP A 141 -9.19 10.29 14.00
C ASP A 141 -9.12 11.34 12.88
N PRO A 142 -10.25 11.82 12.33
CA PRO A 142 -10.25 12.92 11.37
C PRO A 142 -9.52 14.16 11.94
N GLY A 143 -8.54 14.67 11.18
CA GLY A 143 -7.67 15.79 11.59
C GLY A 143 -6.32 15.38 12.18
N ASP A 144 -6.17 14.13 12.63
CA ASP A 144 -4.86 13.55 12.97
C ASP A 144 -4.00 13.38 11.71
N ALA A 145 -2.71 13.10 11.89
CA ALA A 145 -1.76 12.99 10.80
C ALA A 145 -0.86 11.75 10.83
N PHE A 146 -0.46 11.28 9.65
CA PHE A 146 0.68 10.40 9.45
C PHE A 146 1.84 11.16 8.82
N LEU A 147 3.06 10.84 9.28
CA LEU A 147 4.29 11.24 8.60
C LEU A 147 4.55 10.31 7.41
N VAL A 148 5.01 10.85 6.28
CA VAL A 148 5.33 10.07 5.08
C VAL A 148 6.61 10.59 4.39
N PRO A 149 7.65 9.77 4.18
CA PRO A 149 8.83 10.17 3.41
C PRO A 149 8.50 10.57 1.98
N THR A 150 9.10 11.66 1.48
CA THR A 150 8.91 12.10 0.09
C THR A 150 10.15 11.79 -0.76
N PRO A 151 9.99 11.30 -2.02
CA PRO A 151 8.73 11.06 -2.71
C PRO A 151 8.03 9.77 -2.25
N TYR A 152 6.70 9.71 -2.38
CA TYR A 152 5.86 8.55 -2.05
C TYR A 152 4.84 8.23 -3.15
N TYR A 153 4.18 7.08 -3.04
CA TYR A 153 3.09 6.67 -3.93
C TYR A 153 1.91 7.67 -3.90
N PRO A 154 1.59 8.37 -5.00
CA PRO A 154 0.57 9.43 -5.01
C PRO A 154 -0.83 8.96 -4.63
N GLY A 155 -1.16 7.66 -4.80
CA GLY A 155 -2.45 7.14 -4.37
C GLY A 155 -2.67 7.21 -2.86
N ASN A 156 -1.61 7.34 -2.05
CA ASN A 156 -1.71 7.57 -0.61
C ASN A 156 -2.53 8.82 -0.27
N ASP A 157 -2.45 9.87 -1.10
CA ASP A 157 -3.22 11.10 -0.89
C ASP A 157 -4.73 10.80 -0.93
N ARG A 158 -5.17 9.89 -1.80
CA ARG A 158 -6.57 9.45 -1.84
C ARG A 158 -6.85 8.44 -0.73
N ASP A 159 -6.07 7.36 -0.70
CA ASP A 159 -6.35 6.15 0.09
C ASP A 159 -6.34 6.44 1.60
N LEU A 160 -5.46 7.34 2.05
CA LEU A 160 -5.29 7.62 3.47
C LEU A 160 -6.03 8.86 3.95
N THR A 161 -6.54 9.73 3.06
CA THR A 161 -7.11 11.04 3.47
C THR A 161 -8.57 11.25 3.06
N TRP A 162 -9.01 10.70 1.93
CA TRP A 162 -10.25 11.16 1.29
C TRP A 162 -11.49 10.90 2.14
N ARG A 163 -11.63 9.69 2.68
CA ARG A 163 -12.76 9.30 3.55
C ARG A 163 -12.44 9.36 5.04
N THR A 164 -11.17 9.27 5.40
CA THR A 164 -10.70 9.20 6.79
C THR A 164 -10.58 10.59 7.42
N GLY A 165 -10.35 11.64 6.61
CA GLY A 165 -10.03 12.98 7.09
C GLY A 165 -8.65 13.09 7.75
N VAL A 166 -7.82 12.05 7.66
CA VAL A 166 -6.43 12.05 8.15
C VAL A 166 -5.56 12.87 7.20
N ARG A 167 -4.52 13.49 7.73
CA ARG A 167 -3.55 14.30 6.97
C ARG A 167 -2.26 13.53 6.73
N LEU A 168 -1.63 13.74 5.58
CA LEU A 168 -0.27 13.32 5.33
C LEU A 168 0.68 14.51 5.51
N LEU A 169 1.72 14.33 6.32
CA LEU A 169 2.75 15.33 6.56
C LEU A 169 4.10 14.82 6.01
N PRO A 170 4.74 15.58 5.10
CA PRO A 170 5.92 15.10 4.41
C PRO A 170 7.16 15.09 5.33
N VAL A 171 7.88 13.97 5.30
CA VAL A 171 9.26 13.87 5.77
C VAL A 171 10.15 14.05 4.54
N VAL A 172 10.79 15.21 4.43
CA VAL A 172 11.55 15.57 3.22
C VAL A 172 12.82 14.75 3.15
N CYS A 173 12.94 13.90 2.13
CA CYS A 173 14.18 13.24 1.74
C CYS A 173 14.74 13.91 0.49
N GLU A 174 16.05 14.12 0.46
CA GLU A 174 16.69 14.92 -0.59
C GLU A 174 17.56 14.05 -1.50
N SER A 175 17.75 14.48 -2.75
CA SER A 175 18.67 13.79 -3.66
C SER A 175 20.13 13.85 -3.20
N SER A 176 20.48 14.79 -2.32
CA SER A 176 21.83 14.98 -1.79
C SER A 176 22.35 13.76 -0.99
N ASN A 177 21.43 12.92 -0.48
CA ASN A 177 21.75 11.68 0.25
C ASN A 177 21.02 10.46 -0.34
N ASP A 178 20.75 10.46 -1.64
CA ASP A 178 20.02 9.40 -2.35
C ASP A 178 18.62 9.14 -1.78
N PHE A 179 17.94 10.21 -1.33
CA PHE A 179 16.60 10.17 -0.72
C PHE A 179 16.50 9.30 0.53
N LYS A 180 17.61 9.11 1.26
CA LYS A 180 17.58 8.38 2.52
C LYS A 180 16.78 9.11 3.60
N ILE A 181 15.99 8.35 4.34
CA ILE A 181 15.31 8.82 5.54
C ILE A 181 16.36 9.07 6.62
N THR A 182 16.28 10.23 7.28
CA THR A 182 17.18 10.58 8.37
C THR A 182 16.39 10.86 9.64
N ARG A 183 16.99 10.56 10.80
CA ARG A 183 16.41 10.92 12.10
C ARG A 183 16.10 12.42 12.17
N HIS A 184 16.97 13.26 11.63
CA HIS A 184 16.76 14.71 11.61
C HIS A 184 15.50 15.11 10.83
N ALA A 185 15.28 14.53 9.64
CA ALA A 185 14.09 14.82 8.85
C ALA A 185 12.80 14.36 9.56
N LEU A 186 12.83 13.19 10.21
CA LEU A 186 11.71 12.68 11.01
C LEU A 186 11.36 13.61 12.19
N GLU A 187 12.36 14.02 12.97
CA GLU A 187 12.18 14.96 14.08
C GLU A 187 11.67 16.32 13.58
N SER A 188 12.25 16.86 12.51
CA SER A 188 11.81 18.14 11.93
C SER A 188 10.36 18.11 11.47
N ALA A 189 9.92 17.03 10.82
CA ALA A 189 8.53 16.89 10.38
C ALA A 189 7.57 16.75 11.58
N TYR A 190 7.97 16.01 12.61
CA TYR A 190 7.20 15.86 13.83
C TYR A 190 7.06 17.19 14.59
N ASP A 191 8.16 17.91 14.79
CA ASP A 191 8.17 19.18 15.52
C ASP A 191 7.31 20.22 14.81
N LYS A 192 7.39 20.33 13.48
CA LYS A 192 6.49 21.18 12.68
C LYS A 192 5.02 20.81 12.88
N ALA A 193 4.70 19.53 13.00
CA ALA A 193 3.34 19.09 13.29
C ALA A 193 2.89 19.55 14.69
N GLN A 194 3.77 19.45 15.69
CA GLN A 194 3.49 19.92 17.05
C GLN A 194 3.27 21.44 17.09
N GLU A 195 4.12 22.22 16.42
CA GLU A 195 3.98 23.68 16.29
C GLU A 195 2.65 24.08 15.65
N ALA A 196 2.19 23.30 14.67
CA ALA A 196 0.89 23.49 14.02
C ALA A 196 -0.30 22.91 14.81
N ASN A 197 -0.05 22.39 16.02
CA ASN A 197 -1.03 21.71 16.87
C ASN A 197 -1.76 20.54 16.16
N ILE A 198 -1.00 19.77 15.38
CA ILE A 198 -1.46 18.57 14.66
C ILE A 198 -0.94 17.33 15.40
N LYS A 199 -1.85 16.44 15.76
CA LYS A 199 -1.50 15.19 16.44
C LYS A 199 -1.01 14.16 15.42
N VAL A 200 0.27 13.80 15.54
CA VAL A 200 0.86 12.74 14.72
C VAL A 200 0.52 11.38 15.33
N LYS A 201 0.00 10.47 14.52
CA LYS A 201 -0.43 9.13 14.93
C LYS A 201 0.49 8.02 14.44
N GLY A 202 1.31 8.28 13.44
CA GLY A 202 2.27 7.29 12.96
C GLY A 202 3.17 7.78 11.84
N LEU A 203 4.09 6.91 11.46
CA LEU A 203 4.97 7.01 10.30
C LEU A 203 4.58 5.92 9.30
N LEU A 204 4.33 6.31 8.06
CA LEU A 204 4.11 5.41 6.93
C LEU A 204 5.40 5.30 6.12
N LEU A 205 5.93 4.08 6.02
CA LEU A 205 7.05 3.74 5.15
C LEU A 205 6.55 2.86 4.00
N ASN A 206 7.21 2.98 2.84
CA ASN A 206 7.05 2.04 1.74
C ASN A 206 8.43 1.43 1.42
N ASN A 207 8.57 0.13 1.65
CA ASN A 207 9.83 -0.59 1.56
C ASN A 207 9.62 -2.00 0.96
N PRO A 208 10.11 -2.30 -0.25
CA PRO A 208 10.85 -1.41 -1.16
C PRO A 208 10.02 -0.17 -1.59
N SER A 209 10.71 0.92 -1.88
CA SER A 209 10.08 2.23 -2.15
C SER A 209 9.50 2.34 -3.56
N ASN A 210 8.25 2.80 -3.63
CA ASN A 210 7.67 3.46 -4.78
C ASN A 210 7.67 4.98 -4.53
N PRO A 211 8.34 5.79 -5.35
CA PRO A 211 8.83 5.49 -6.70
C PRO A 211 10.33 5.17 -6.82
N LEU A 212 11.10 5.13 -5.73
CA LEU A 212 12.57 5.11 -5.81
C LEU A 212 13.15 3.79 -6.33
N GLY A 213 12.42 2.67 -6.20
CA GLY A 213 12.92 1.35 -6.57
C GLY A 213 14.06 0.85 -5.69
N THR A 214 14.20 1.39 -4.48
CA THR A 214 15.25 1.05 -3.51
C THR A 214 14.68 0.36 -2.28
N VAL A 215 15.50 -0.47 -1.63
CA VAL A 215 15.21 -1.00 -0.29
C VAL A 215 15.77 -0.05 0.77
N LEU A 216 15.06 0.08 1.89
CA LEU A 216 15.58 0.77 3.07
C LEU A 216 16.69 -0.06 3.70
N ASP A 217 17.80 0.59 4.05
CA ASP A 217 18.86 -0.06 4.80
C ASP A 217 18.45 -0.34 6.25
N ARG A 218 19.17 -1.26 6.90
CA ARG A 218 18.89 -1.69 8.27
C ARG A 218 18.89 -0.53 9.26
N GLU A 219 19.81 0.42 9.08
CA GLU A 219 19.95 1.60 9.93
C GLU A 219 18.71 2.49 9.82
N ALA A 220 18.25 2.80 8.61
CA ALA A 220 17.03 3.58 8.39
C ALA A 220 15.78 2.93 9.01
N LEU A 221 15.64 1.61 8.91
CA LEU A 221 14.53 0.89 9.55
C LEU A 221 14.62 0.90 11.08
N ALA A 222 15.82 0.69 11.63
CA ALA A 222 16.04 0.73 13.07
C ALA A 222 15.81 2.13 13.66
N ASP A 223 16.29 3.17 12.98
CA ASP A 223 16.09 4.57 13.36
C ASP A 223 14.61 4.97 13.29
N SER A 224 13.90 4.53 12.26
CA SER A 224 12.45 4.76 12.12
C SER A 224 11.67 4.06 13.23
N LEU A 225 12.04 2.83 13.60
CA LEU A 225 11.45 2.10 14.71
C LEU A 225 11.75 2.78 16.07
N ALA A 226 12.99 3.24 16.27
CA ALA A 226 13.37 3.95 17.48
C ALA A 226 12.58 5.27 17.61
N PHE A 227 12.51 6.05 16.53
CA PHE A 227 11.76 7.30 16.48
C PHE A 227 10.27 7.10 16.81
N THR A 228 9.62 6.10 16.19
CA THR A 228 8.19 5.82 16.45
C THR A 228 7.94 5.36 17.89
N ASN A 229 8.86 4.59 18.50
CA ASN A 229 8.81 4.25 19.92
C ASN A 229 8.97 5.49 20.82
N ASP A 230 9.97 6.34 20.54
CA ASP A 230 10.26 7.55 21.33
C ASP A 230 9.07 8.51 21.36
N LYS A 231 8.40 8.69 20.21
CA LYS A 231 7.23 9.57 20.08
C LYS A 231 5.92 8.89 20.47
N SER A 232 5.96 7.60 20.78
CA SER A 232 4.78 6.80 21.07
C SER A 232 3.73 6.76 19.95
N ILE A 233 4.16 6.72 18.69
CA ILE A 233 3.30 6.68 17.49
C ILE A 233 3.43 5.34 16.75
N HIS A 234 2.51 5.06 15.83
CA HIS A 234 2.52 3.82 15.05
C HIS A 234 3.60 3.83 13.94
N LEU A 235 4.05 2.64 13.55
CA LEU A 235 4.87 2.41 12.36
C LEU A 235 4.10 1.51 11.39
N ILE A 236 3.76 2.04 10.22
CA ILE A 236 3.09 1.30 9.15
C ILE A 236 4.11 1.10 8.03
N CYS A 237 4.41 -0.14 7.68
CA CYS A 237 5.32 -0.49 6.59
C CYS A 237 4.54 -1.15 5.46
N ASP A 238 4.37 -0.42 4.36
CA ASP A 238 3.91 -1.00 3.11
C ASP A 238 5.06 -1.75 2.44
N GLU A 239 4.97 -3.08 2.47
CA GLU A 239 5.96 -4.02 1.94
C GLU A 239 5.44 -4.74 0.68
N ILE A 240 4.53 -4.10 -0.09
CA ILE A 240 3.93 -4.66 -1.33
C ILE A 240 4.96 -5.07 -2.38
N TYR A 241 6.12 -4.42 -2.42
CA TYR A 241 7.22 -4.74 -3.36
C TYR A 241 8.23 -5.75 -2.79
N SER A 242 7.95 -6.36 -1.63
CA SER A 242 8.94 -7.20 -0.93
C SER A 242 9.50 -8.39 -1.74
N ALA A 243 8.73 -8.91 -2.70
CA ALA A 243 9.16 -9.99 -3.60
C ALA A 243 9.72 -9.51 -4.95
N THR A 244 9.89 -8.21 -5.16
CA THR A 244 10.41 -7.65 -6.42
C THR A 244 11.87 -7.22 -6.32
N VAL A 245 12.59 -7.62 -5.25
CA VAL A 245 14.02 -7.32 -5.10
C VAL A 245 14.86 -8.26 -5.96
N PHE A 246 15.54 -7.69 -6.95
CA PHE A 246 16.31 -8.43 -7.96
C PHE A 246 17.82 -8.17 -7.88
N SER A 247 18.28 -7.35 -6.94
CA SER A 247 19.69 -7.01 -6.76
C SER A 247 20.00 -6.69 -5.29
N GLN A 248 21.27 -6.73 -4.93
CA GLN A 248 21.73 -6.27 -3.62
C GLN A 248 21.52 -4.76 -3.45
N PRO A 249 21.34 -4.27 -2.21
CA PRO A 249 21.24 -5.05 -0.97
C PRO A 249 19.91 -5.82 -0.86
N ASP A 250 19.92 -6.93 -0.12
CA ASP A 250 18.71 -7.74 0.12
C ASP A 250 17.61 -6.94 0.84
N PHE A 251 16.35 -7.32 0.58
CA PHE A 251 15.20 -6.81 1.32
C PHE A 251 15.27 -7.17 2.81
N ILE A 252 15.06 -6.18 3.66
CA ILE A 252 14.88 -6.33 5.11
C ILE A 252 13.47 -5.87 5.46
N SER A 253 12.66 -6.78 6.00
CA SER A 253 11.33 -6.44 6.51
C SER A 253 11.41 -5.78 7.88
N ILE A 254 10.46 -4.90 8.20
CA ILE A 254 10.35 -4.34 9.56
C ILE A 254 10.13 -5.42 10.62
N ALA A 255 9.52 -6.56 10.25
CA ALA A 255 9.36 -7.71 11.14
C ALA A 255 10.70 -8.29 11.59
N GLU A 256 11.74 -8.23 10.75
CA GLU A 256 13.08 -8.71 11.08
C GLU A 256 13.71 -7.79 12.14
N ILE A 257 13.61 -6.48 11.94
CA ILE A 257 14.10 -5.48 12.90
C ILE A 257 13.34 -5.57 14.23
N ALA A 258 12.02 -5.72 14.19
CA ALA A 258 11.19 -5.86 15.38
C ALA A 258 11.46 -7.18 16.15
N GLN A 259 11.88 -8.24 15.47
CA GLN A 259 12.27 -9.49 16.12
C GLN A 259 13.56 -9.33 16.93
N GLU A 260 14.51 -8.53 16.45
CA GLU A 260 15.80 -8.28 17.10
C GLU A 260 15.70 -7.28 18.27
N ASN A 261 14.70 -6.39 18.26
CA ASN A 261 14.51 -5.39 19.30
C ASN A 261 13.54 -5.86 20.41
N VAL A 262 14.08 -6.32 21.53
CA VAL A 262 13.30 -6.83 22.68
C VAL A 262 12.39 -5.78 23.34
N ASN A 263 12.69 -4.49 23.18
CA ASN A 263 11.94 -3.40 23.77
C ASN A 263 10.93 -2.77 22.79
N CYS A 264 10.80 -3.31 21.57
CA CYS A 264 9.86 -2.76 20.61
C CYS A 264 8.40 -3.05 21.03
N ARG A 265 7.55 -2.03 20.92
CA ARG A 265 6.10 -2.16 21.13
C ARG A 265 5.48 -2.74 19.87
N ARG A 266 5.44 -4.07 19.78
CA ARG A 266 4.97 -4.81 18.59
C ARG A 266 3.53 -4.48 18.21
N ASP A 267 2.71 -4.07 19.17
CA ASP A 267 1.34 -3.56 18.98
C ASP A 267 1.28 -2.24 18.19
N MET A 268 2.41 -1.55 18.05
CA MET A 268 2.51 -0.30 17.31
C MET A 268 3.06 -0.47 15.88
N ILE A 269 3.41 -1.70 15.47
CA ILE A 269 4.04 -1.98 14.17
C ILE A 269 3.06 -2.77 13.30
N HIS A 270 2.81 -2.28 12.09
CA HIS A 270 1.85 -2.84 11.14
C HIS A 270 2.51 -3.02 9.77
N ILE A 271 2.20 -4.12 9.10
CA ILE A 271 2.66 -4.38 7.72
C ILE A 271 1.45 -4.37 6.79
N VAL A 272 1.56 -3.63 5.69
CA VAL A 272 0.66 -3.71 4.54
C VAL A 272 1.33 -4.54 3.46
N TYR A 273 0.56 -5.43 2.83
CA TYR A 273 1.04 -6.31 1.77
C TYR A 273 -0.09 -6.60 0.76
N SER A 274 0.27 -6.94 -0.47
CA SER A 274 -0.65 -7.25 -1.56
C SER A 274 0.06 -8.07 -2.64
N LEU A 275 -0.73 -8.83 -3.41
CA LEU A 275 -0.25 -9.66 -4.52
C LEU A 275 -0.25 -8.90 -5.87
N SER A 276 -0.66 -7.63 -5.86
CA SER A 276 -0.77 -6.78 -7.06
C SER A 276 0.55 -6.62 -7.82
N LYS A 277 1.67 -6.53 -7.10
CA LYS A 277 2.93 -6.04 -7.67
C LYS A 277 3.95 -7.13 -7.89
N ASP A 278 4.07 -8.06 -6.95
CA ASP A 278 5.00 -9.18 -7.06
C ASP A 278 4.46 -10.29 -7.97
N LEU A 279 3.23 -10.75 -7.77
CA LEU A 279 2.59 -11.76 -8.62
C LEU A 279 1.87 -11.18 -9.84
N GLY A 280 1.62 -9.87 -9.85
CA GLY A 280 0.94 -9.21 -10.96
C GLY A 280 -0.57 -9.44 -10.97
N PHE A 281 -1.21 -9.57 -9.81
CA PHE A 281 -2.65 -9.85 -9.68
C PHE A 281 -3.50 -8.69 -9.14
N PRO A 282 -3.40 -7.45 -9.66
CA PRO A 282 -4.18 -6.33 -9.13
C PRO A 282 -5.69 -6.49 -9.35
N GLY A 283 -6.13 -7.36 -10.27
CA GLY A 283 -7.55 -7.62 -10.54
C GLY A 283 -8.20 -8.67 -9.63
N PHE A 284 -7.46 -9.28 -8.69
CA PHE A 284 -7.99 -10.30 -7.76
C PHE A 284 -8.31 -9.74 -6.37
N GLU A 285 -8.14 -8.43 -6.19
CA GLU A 285 -8.26 -7.74 -4.90
C GLU A 285 -9.67 -7.23 -4.59
#